data_AF-A0A2I0V8I0-F1
#
_entry.id   AF-A0A2I0V8I0-F1
#
_cell.length_a   1.000
_cell.length_b   1.000
_cell.length_c   1.000
_cell.angle_alpha   90.00
_cell.angle_beta   90.00
_cell.angle_gamma   90.00
#
_symmetry.space_group_name_H-M   'P 1'
#
loop_
_entity.id
_entity.type
_entity.pdbx_description
1 polymer ?
#
loop_
_entity_poly.entity_id
_entity_poly.type
_entity_poly.pdbx_seq_one_letter_code
_entity_poly.pdbx_strand_id
1 'polypeptide(L)'
;MQLQELNNRFSEASTELLLCISCLNPSNSFSAYSKKKLIRLAELYSTNFSIVELVALEQHISTYILDMRTSEEFSSLESIVDLAK
;
A
#
# COMPACT_ATOMS: atom_id res chain seq x y z
N MET A 1 -10.19 16.14 18.15
CA MET A 1 -11.31 15.17 18.14
C MET A 1 -11.04 13.98 17.23
N GLN A 2 -10.80 14.16 15.92
CA GLN A 2 -10.61 13.03 14.98
C GLN A 2 -9.46 12.06 15.34
N LEU A 3 -8.30 12.58 15.80
CA LEU A 3 -7.18 11.73 16.21
C LEU A 3 -7.50 10.86 17.43
N GLN A 4 -8.28 11.40 18.38
CA GLN A 4 -8.71 10.68 19.58
C GLN A 4 -9.73 9.60 19.23
N GLU A 5 -10.66 9.88 18.30
CA GLU A 5 -11.58 8.87 17.78
C GLU A 5 -10.85 7.76 17.01
N LEU A 6 -9.83 8.12 16.23
CA LEU A 6 -8.99 7.15 15.54
C LEU A 6 -8.26 6.24 16.55
N ASN A 7 -7.63 6.82 17.57
CA ASN A 7 -6.94 6.08 18.63
C ASN A 7 -7.88 5.22 19.49
N ASN A 8 -9.16 5.59 19.59
CA ASN A 8 -10.17 4.78 20.27
C ASN A 8 -10.69 3.63 19.41
N ARG A 9 -10.62 3.74 18.08
CA ARG A 9 -11.15 2.73 17.13
C ARG A 9 -10.07 1.77 16.61
N PHE A 10 -8.83 2.23 16.48
CA PHE A 10 -7.73 1.47 15.93
C PHE A 10 -6.58 1.39 16.93
N SER A 11 -5.99 0.19 17.02
CA SER A 11 -4.71 0.03 17.69
C SER A 11 -3.61 0.73 16.89
N GLU A 12 -2.43 0.88 17.50
CA GLU A 12 -1.23 1.33 16.81
C GLU A 12 -0.92 0.46 15.59
N ALA A 13 -0.99 -0.87 15.74
CA ALA A 13 -0.76 -1.82 14.65
C ALA A 13 -1.78 -1.67 13.51
N SER A 14 -3.07 -1.52 13.85
CA SER A 14 -4.12 -1.29 12.83
C SER A 14 -3.95 0.06 12.13
N THR A 15 -3.50 1.08 12.86
CA THR A 15 -3.21 2.41 12.28
C THR A 15 -2.01 2.34 11.34
N GLU A 16 -0.94 1.66 11.75
CA GLU A 16 0.25 1.45 10.91
C GLU A 16 -0.09 0.68 9.63
N LEU A 17 -0.91 -0.36 9.74
CA LEU A 17 -1.42 -1.13 8.60
C LEU A 17 -2.17 -0.23 7.60
N LEU A 18 -3.13 0.57 8.08
CA LEU A 18 -3.90 1.49 7.23
C LEU A 18 -3.00 2.54 6.57
N LEU A 19 -2.02 3.08 7.30
CA LEU A 19 -1.05 4.02 6.76
C LEU A 19 -0.15 3.39 5.69
N CYS A 20 0.18 2.10 5.82
CA CYS A 20 0.93 1.37 4.80
C CYS A 20 0.06 1.12 3.56
N ILE A 21 -1.17 0.61 3.72
CA ILE A 21 -2.10 0.33 2.61
C ILE A 21 -2.46 1.60 1.82
N SER A 22 -2.50 2.76 2.48
CA SER A 22 -2.81 4.04 1.82
C SER A 22 -1.90 4.37 0.63
N CYS A 23 -0.69 3.80 0.56
CA CYS A 23 0.22 4.03 -0.56
C CYS A 23 -0.17 3.29 -1.86
N LEU A 24 -1.14 2.39 -1.80
CA LEU A 24 -1.72 1.71 -2.96
C LEU A 24 -2.87 2.50 -3.59
N ASN A 25 -3.20 3.68 -3.07
CA ASN A 25 -4.30 4.49 -3.58
C ASN A 25 -4.04 4.91 -5.04
N PRO A 26 -4.90 4.52 -6.00
CA PRO A 26 -4.75 4.89 -7.41
C PRO A 26 -4.85 6.39 -7.69
N SER A 27 -5.46 7.15 -6.78
CA SER A 27 -5.73 8.57 -6.98
C SER A 27 -4.50 9.38 -7.41
N ASN A 28 -4.73 10.30 -8.36
CA ASN A 28 -3.69 11.12 -8.98
C ASN A 28 -2.51 10.28 -9.51
N SER A 29 -2.79 9.22 -10.27
CA SER A 29 -1.77 8.32 -10.85
C SER A 29 -0.84 7.71 -9.77
N PHE A 30 -1.46 7.14 -8.73
CA PHE A 30 -0.74 6.52 -7.62
C PHE A 30 0.26 7.48 -6.95
N SER A 31 -0.14 8.73 -6.74
CA SER A 31 0.70 9.77 -6.14
C SER A 31 1.17 9.44 -4.72
N ALA A 32 0.36 8.69 -3.96
CA ALA A 32 0.63 8.27 -2.60
C ALA A 32 1.64 7.10 -2.49
N TYR A 33 2.07 6.55 -3.63
CA TYR A 33 3.00 5.43 -3.69
C TYR A 33 4.25 5.65 -2.83
N SER A 34 4.61 4.62 -2.07
CA SER A 34 5.82 4.62 -1.25
C SER A 34 6.37 3.22 -1.12
N LYS A 35 7.51 2.98 -1.78
CA LYS A 35 8.26 1.72 -1.68
C LYS A 35 8.50 1.31 -0.22
N LYS A 36 8.91 2.26 0.63
CA LYS A 36 9.17 2.03 2.06
C LYS A 36 7.92 1.51 2.79
N LYS A 37 6.75 2.08 2.51
CA LYS A 37 5.49 1.66 3.14
C LYS A 37 5.05 0.26 2.69
N LEU A 38 5.30 -0.10 1.43
CA LEU A 38 5.00 -1.44 0.92
C LEU A 38 5.92 -2.52 1.50
N ILE A 39 7.22 -2.21 1.65
CA ILE A 39 8.14 -3.10 2.36
C ILE A 39 7.68 -3.26 3.81
N ARG A 40 7.35 -2.15 4.49
CA ARG A 40 6.82 -2.19 5.85
C ARG A 40 5.55 -3.02 5.97
N LEU A 41 4.65 -2.94 4.99
CA LEU A 41 3.45 -3.77 4.94
C LEU A 41 3.79 -5.27 4.91
N ALA A 42 4.78 -5.68 4.11
CA ALA A 42 5.22 -7.07 4.07
C ALA A 42 5.89 -7.52 5.37
N GLU A 43 6.65 -6.65 6.04
CA GLU A 43 7.24 -6.93 7.36
C GLU A 43 6.18 -7.13 8.45
N LEU A 44 5.07 -6.39 8.40
CA LEU A 44 3.93 -6.60 9.32
C LEU A 44 3.34 -8.01 9.19
N TYR A 45 3.48 -8.63 8.01
CA TYR A 45 3.13 -10.01 7.71
C TYR A 45 4.36 -10.90 7.53
N SER A 46 5.45 -10.64 8.26
CA SER A 46 6.73 -11.35 8.11
C SER A 46 6.64 -12.88 8.21
N THR A 47 5.62 -13.44 8.88
CA THR A 47 5.38 -14.89 8.92
C THR A 47 4.84 -15.46 7.61
N ASN A 48 4.33 -14.61 6.71
CA ASN A 48 3.82 -14.99 5.39
C ASN A 48 4.87 -14.86 4.28
N PHE A 49 6.05 -14.34 4.59
CA PHE A 49 7.14 -14.16 3.62
C PHE A 49 8.42 -14.81 4.11
N SER A 50 9.10 -15.53 3.22
CA SER A 50 10.50 -15.87 3.41
C SER A 50 11.39 -14.64 3.23
N ILE A 51 12.63 -14.72 3.74
CA ILE A 51 13.65 -13.67 3.54
C ILE A 51 13.90 -13.44 2.04
N VAL A 52 13.89 -14.50 1.24
CA VAL A 52 14.09 -14.41 -0.21
C VAL A 52 12.95 -13.64 -0.88
N GLU A 53 11.71 -13.90 -0.47
CA GLU A 53 10.54 -13.18 -0.99
C GLU A 53 10.54 -11.71 -0.60
N LEU A 54 10.97 -11.36 0.62
CA LEU A 54 11.09 -9.96 1.05
C LEU A 54 12.16 -9.19 0.24
N VAL A 55 13.29 -9.83 -0.09
CA VAL A 55 14.33 -9.24 -0.95
C VAL A 55 13.82 -9.10 -2.39
N ALA A 56 13.14 -10.11 -2.92
CA ALA A 56 12.56 -10.05 -4.28
C ALA A 56 11.46 -8.98 -4.39
N LEU A 57 10.63 -8.84 -3.36
CA LEU A 57 9.58 -7.84 -3.27
C LEU A 57 10.12 -6.43 -3.49
N GLU A 58 11.32 -6.13 -3.00
CA GLU A 58 11.96 -4.83 -3.19
C GLU A 58 12.12 -4.46 -4.69
N GLN A 59 12.46 -5.44 -5.53
CA GLN A 59 12.58 -5.27 -6.98
C GLN A 59 11.19 -5.21 -7.64
N HIS A 60 10.28 -6.10 -7.24
CA HIS A 60 8.93 -6.18 -7.82
C HIS A 60 8.10 -4.92 -7.58
N ILE A 61 8.22 -4.28 -6.42
CA ILE A 61 7.51 -3.05 -6.09
C ILE A 61 7.82 -1.92 -7.11
N SER A 62 9.06 -1.84 -7.59
CA SER A 62 9.45 -0.82 -8.57
C SER A 62 8.85 -1.06 -9.95
N THR A 63 8.68 -2.33 -10.32
CA THR A 63 8.03 -2.73 -11.57
C THR A 63 6.52 -2.51 -11.46
N TYR A 64 5.92 -2.91 -10.35
CA TYR A 64 4.50 -2.70 -10.05
C TYR A 64 4.06 -1.26 -10.29
N ILE A 65 4.75 -0.26 -9.74
CA ILE A 65 4.32 1.14 -9.89
C ILE A 65 4.44 1.65 -11.33
N LEU A 66 5.42 1.13 -12.09
CA LEU A 66 5.57 1.47 -13.50
C LEU A 66 4.38 0.93 -14.29
N ASP A 67 4.04 -0.34 -14.08
CA ASP A 67 2.93 -1.01 -14.74
C ASP A 67 1.59 -0.30 -14.41
N MET A 68 1.36 0.00 -13.13
CA MET A 68 0.13 0.67 -12.69
C MET A 68 -0.03 2.07 -13.28
N ARG A 69 1.06 2.84 -13.45
CA ARG A 69 1.01 4.20 -13.97
C ARG A 69 0.94 4.28 -15.50
N THR A 70 1.39 3.24 -16.19
CA THR A 70 1.45 3.20 -17.66
C THR A 70 0.26 2.47 -18.28
N SER A 71 -0.43 1.63 -17.51
CA SER A 71 -1.63 0.94 -17.96
C SER A 71 -2.81 1.90 -18.13
N GLU A 72 -3.43 1.86 -19.30
CA GLU A 72 -4.69 2.58 -19.56
C GLU A 72 -5.83 2.08 -18.67
N GLU A 73 -5.84 0.79 -18.32
CA GLU A 73 -6.87 0.17 -17.45
C GLU A 73 -6.90 0.81 -16.06
N PHE A 74 -5.73 1.17 -15.53
CA PHE A 74 -5.61 1.77 -14.19
C PHE A 74 -5.63 3.29 -14.20
N SER A 75 -5.61 3.92 -15.39
CA SER A 75 -5.49 5.37 -15.54
C SER A 75 -6.71 6.16 -15.03
N SER A 76 -7.89 5.54 -15.01
CA SER A 76 -9.15 6.17 -14.59
C SER A 76 -9.56 5.83 -13.15
N LEU A 77 -8.71 5.12 -12.39
CA LEU A 77 -9.03 4.77 -11.01
C LEU A 77 -8.76 5.97 -10.08
N GLU A 78 -9.75 6.32 -9.27
CA GLU A 78 -9.68 7.49 -8.39
C GLU A 78 -9.57 7.10 -6.90
N SER A 79 -9.81 5.83 -6.57
CA SER A 79 -9.81 5.35 -5.20
C SER A 79 -9.46 3.87 -5.11
N ILE A 80 -9.07 3.44 -3.92
CA ILE A 80 -8.84 2.02 -3.63
C ILE A 80 -10.11 1.16 -3.82
N VAL A 81 -11.30 1.78 -3.75
CA VAL A 81 -12.58 1.08 -3.98
C VAL A 81 -12.73 0.70 -5.46
N ASP A 82 -12.14 1.46 -6.37
CA ASP A 82 -12.21 1.18 -7.80
C ASP A 82 -11.41 -0.07 -8.20
N LEU A 83 -10.45 -0.50 -7.36
CA LEU A 83 -9.72 -1.76 -7.54
C LEU A 83 -10.57 -3.01 -7.22
N ALA A 84 -11.73 -2.85 -6.58
CA ALA A 84 -12.59 -3.97 -6.16
C ALA A 84 -13.78 -4.23 -7.12
N LYS A 85 -13.86 -3.49 -8.23
CA LYS A 85 -14.89 -3.63 -9.26
C LYS A 85 -14.48 -4.67 -10.29
#